data_AF-A0A7S0G5C5-F1
#
_entry.id   AF-A0A7S0G5C5-F1
#
_cell.length_a   1.000
_cell.length_b   1.000
_cell.length_c   1.000
_cell.angle_alpha   90.00
_cell.angle_beta   90.00
_cell.angle_gamma   90.00
#
_symmetry.space_group_name_H-M   'P 1'
#
loop_
_entity.id
_entity.type
_entity.pdbx_description
1 polymer ?
#
loop_
_entity_poly.entity_id
_entity_poly.type
_entity_poly.pdbx_seq_one_letter_code
_entity_poly.pdbx_strand_id
1 'polypeptide(L)'
;MKQVEEEMGMTRSKLIRLALLLGSDYTDGVRGVGIVNAAEILEAFPGPNGLEEFREWVDKKVTLLDEEPSEEELATLEQSQAIRREFCWKHRNIRRNWEIREGFPNAQVVEAYEVPECDRLDANFTWTKPDFELLRQFCWEKFGWKQEKADELLNPLEKELERRERSPEQVQTRIDKFFKPERFALIRSQRLGKAIQG
;
A
#
# COMPACT_ATOMS: atom_id res chain seq x y z
N MET A 1 -0.60 -4.41 -9.09
CA MET A 1 -2.02 -4.63 -8.72
C MET A 1 -2.49 -6.04 -9.03
N LYS A 2 -2.47 -6.51 -10.29
CA LYS A 2 -2.94 -7.88 -10.62
C LYS A 2 -2.34 -9.00 -9.75
N GLN A 3 -1.02 -9.01 -9.56
CA GLN A 3 -0.37 -10.01 -8.68
C GLN A 3 -0.77 -9.89 -7.20
N VAL A 4 -1.01 -8.67 -6.72
CA VAL A 4 -1.46 -8.43 -5.32
C VAL A 4 -2.88 -8.95 -5.12
N GLU A 5 -3.74 -8.74 -6.11
CA GLU A 5 -5.11 -9.24 -6.10
C GLU A 5 -5.15 -10.77 -6.24
N GLU A 6 -4.34 -11.33 -7.14
CA GLU A 6 -4.28 -12.78 -7.42
C GLU A 6 -3.67 -13.58 -6.26
N GLU A 7 -2.57 -13.12 -5.65
CA GLU A 7 -1.87 -13.89 -4.62
C GLU A 7 -2.31 -13.59 -3.19
N MET A 8 -2.87 -12.40 -2.94
CA MET A 8 -3.24 -11.95 -1.59
C MET A 8 -4.71 -11.55 -1.45
N GLY A 9 -5.55 -11.68 -2.48
CA GLY A 9 -6.98 -11.32 -2.40
C GLY A 9 -7.24 -9.84 -2.05
N MET A 10 -6.22 -8.99 -2.17
CA MET A 10 -6.23 -7.59 -1.74
C MET A 10 -6.56 -6.67 -2.91
N THR A 11 -7.84 -6.33 -3.04
CA THR A 11 -8.30 -5.33 -4.00
C THR A 11 -7.82 -3.93 -3.63
N ARG A 12 -7.80 -3.01 -4.60
CA ARG A 12 -7.50 -1.59 -4.35
C ARG A 12 -8.31 -1.02 -3.18
N SER A 13 -9.61 -1.31 -3.10
CA SER A 13 -10.45 -0.84 -1.99
C SER A 13 -10.07 -1.45 -0.63
N LYS A 14 -9.67 -2.74 -0.57
CA LYS A 14 -9.14 -3.35 0.66
C LYS A 14 -7.84 -2.68 1.10
N LEU A 15 -6.94 -2.36 0.16
CA LEU A 15 -5.69 -1.65 0.44
C LEU A 15 -5.92 -0.22 0.97
N ILE A 16 -6.88 0.51 0.43
CA ILE A 16 -7.25 1.85 0.91
C ILE A 16 -7.77 1.77 2.35
N ARG A 17 -8.59 0.77 2.67
CA ARG A 17 -9.06 0.55 4.05
C ARG A 17 -7.96 0.11 4.99
N LEU A 18 -7.01 -0.69 4.52
CA LEU A 18 -5.81 -1.03 5.27
C LEU A 18 -5.00 0.23 5.60
N ALA A 19 -4.84 1.14 4.63
CA ALA A 19 -4.17 2.42 4.82
C ALA A 19 -4.90 3.29 5.86
N LEU A 20 -6.23 3.33 5.85
CA LEU A 20 -7.02 4.00 6.88
C LEU A 20 -6.79 3.44 8.29
N LEU A 21 -6.57 2.13 8.42
CA LEU A 21 -6.35 1.47 9.72
C LEU A 21 -4.91 1.61 10.22
N LEU A 22 -3.92 1.43 9.35
CA LEU A 22 -2.50 1.43 9.71
C LEU A 22 -1.87 2.83 9.71
N GLY A 23 -2.48 3.75 9.00
CA GLY A 23 -1.91 5.06 8.69
C GLY A 23 -1.20 5.08 7.35
N SER A 24 -1.28 6.21 6.68
CA SER A 24 -0.63 6.54 5.41
C SER A 24 -0.39 8.05 5.32
N ASP A 25 0.14 8.53 4.20
CA ASP A 25 0.40 9.97 4.01
C ASP A 25 -0.87 10.85 4.13
N TYR A 26 -2.07 10.28 3.99
CA TYR A 26 -3.35 11.00 4.09
C TYR A 26 -4.12 10.72 5.39
N THR A 27 -3.61 9.86 6.28
CA THR A 27 -4.30 9.50 7.53
C THR A 27 -3.34 8.99 8.58
N ASP A 28 -3.49 9.40 9.83
CA ASP A 28 -2.62 8.92 10.92
C ASP A 28 -2.89 7.47 11.34
N GLY A 29 -3.98 6.87 10.86
CA GLY A 29 -4.39 5.51 11.22
C GLY A 29 -5.09 5.42 12.59
N VAL A 30 -5.37 4.19 13.02
CA VAL A 30 -5.93 3.88 14.34
C VAL A 30 -4.81 3.44 15.28
N ARG A 31 -4.62 4.18 16.39
CA ARG A 31 -3.57 3.83 17.35
C ARG A 31 -3.87 2.47 17.99
N GLY A 32 -2.83 1.62 18.07
CA GLY A 32 -2.93 0.27 18.64
C GLY A 32 -3.37 -0.81 17.65
N VAL A 33 -3.71 -0.44 16.41
CA VAL A 33 -3.98 -1.39 15.32
C VAL A 33 -2.71 -1.62 14.52
N GLY A 34 -2.18 -2.85 14.56
CA GLY A 34 -1.03 -3.28 13.75
C GLY A 34 -1.45 -4.09 12.52
N ILE A 35 -0.49 -4.46 11.66
CA ILE A 35 -0.74 -5.16 10.38
C ILE A 35 -1.61 -6.42 10.50
N VAL A 36 -1.42 -7.21 11.56
CA VAL A 36 -2.21 -8.44 11.78
C VAL A 36 -3.65 -8.10 12.14
N ASN A 37 -3.86 -7.22 13.11
CA ASN A 37 -5.20 -6.82 13.54
C ASN A 37 -5.92 -6.08 12.40
N ALA A 38 -5.22 -5.24 11.63
CA ALA A 38 -5.80 -4.56 10.47
C ALA A 38 -6.31 -5.55 9.42
N ALA A 39 -5.54 -6.59 9.10
CA ALA A 39 -5.98 -7.63 8.16
C ALA A 39 -7.20 -8.39 8.69
N GLU A 40 -7.20 -8.77 9.96
CA GLU A 40 -8.34 -9.45 10.60
C GLU A 40 -9.58 -8.55 10.67
N ILE A 41 -9.43 -7.23 10.87
CA ILE A 41 -10.54 -6.27 10.82
C ILE A 41 -11.16 -6.24 9.42
N LEU A 42 -10.34 -6.24 8.36
CA LEU A 42 -10.86 -6.23 6.99
C LEU A 42 -11.63 -7.51 6.63
N GLU A 43 -11.23 -8.64 7.19
CA GLU A 43 -11.94 -9.92 7.03
C GLU A 43 -13.24 -9.95 7.84
N ALA A 44 -13.20 -9.46 9.09
CA ALA A 44 -14.34 -9.45 10.01
C ALA A 44 -15.41 -8.40 9.67
N PHE A 45 -15.03 -7.30 9.03
CA PHE A 45 -15.92 -6.22 8.64
C PHE A 45 -15.83 -5.98 7.12
N PRO A 46 -16.40 -6.88 6.30
CA PRO A 46 -16.39 -6.74 4.86
C PRO A 46 -17.32 -5.60 4.37
N GLY A 47 -17.20 -5.23 3.09
CA GLY A 47 -18.11 -4.26 2.46
C GLY A 47 -17.74 -2.78 2.69
N PRO A 48 -18.35 -1.84 1.92
CA PRO A 48 -18.01 -0.40 1.92
C PRO A 48 -18.11 0.25 3.30
N ASN A 49 -19.13 -0.13 4.07
CA ASN A 49 -19.41 0.46 5.38
C ASN A 49 -18.75 -0.32 6.53
N GLY A 50 -17.91 -1.33 6.24
CA GLY A 50 -17.31 -2.18 7.26
C GLY A 50 -16.49 -1.41 8.31
N LEU A 51 -15.79 -0.35 7.90
CA LEU A 51 -15.03 0.49 8.84
C LEU A 51 -15.91 1.36 9.74
N GLU A 52 -17.11 1.72 9.29
CA GLU A 52 -18.10 2.45 10.11
C GLU A 52 -18.66 1.49 11.17
N GLU A 53 -19.02 0.28 10.77
CA GLU A 53 -19.48 -0.77 11.69
C GLU A 53 -18.41 -1.16 12.71
N PHE A 54 -17.14 -1.19 12.29
CA PHE A 54 -16.00 -1.40 13.18
C PHE A 54 -15.90 -0.28 14.22
N ARG A 55 -16.01 0.98 13.79
CA ARG A 55 -16.00 2.13 14.70
C ARG A 55 -17.14 2.04 15.72
N GLU A 56 -18.36 1.77 15.26
CA GLU A 56 -19.51 1.62 16.15
C GLU A 56 -19.30 0.52 17.19
N TRP A 57 -18.65 -0.58 16.81
CA TRP A 57 -18.35 -1.67 17.72
C TRP A 57 -17.28 -1.30 18.76
N VAL A 58 -16.25 -0.55 18.37
CA VAL A 58 -15.21 -0.06 19.29
C VAL A 58 -15.78 0.95 20.31
N ASP A 59 -16.68 1.84 19.86
CA ASP A 59 -17.28 2.88 20.70
C ASP A 59 -18.28 2.32 21.74
N LYS A 60 -18.88 1.15 21.47
CA LYS A 60 -19.84 0.50 22.38
C LYS A 60 -19.13 -0.12 23.59
N LYS A 61 -19.54 0.28 24.80
CA LYS A 61 -18.97 -0.23 26.07
C LYS A 61 -19.26 -1.72 26.31
N VAL A 62 -20.47 -2.16 25.97
CA VAL A 62 -20.93 -3.56 26.10
C VAL A 62 -21.72 -3.92 24.85
N THR A 63 -21.40 -5.06 24.24
CA THR A 63 -22.08 -5.58 23.05
C THR A 63 -22.45 -7.04 23.26
N LEU A 64 -23.54 -7.51 22.64
CA LEU A 64 -23.89 -8.94 22.60
C LEU A 64 -22.77 -9.81 22.00
N LEU A 65 -21.87 -9.19 21.22
CA LEU A 65 -20.68 -9.82 20.63
C LEU A 65 -19.55 -10.06 21.64
N ASP A 66 -19.71 -9.64 22.90
CA ASP A 66 -18.75 -9.89 23.98
C ASP A 66 -19.00 -11.23 24.69
N GLU A 67 -20.15 -11.86 24.45
CA GLU A 67 -20.48 -13.20 24.96
C GLU A 67 -19.72 -14.27 24.17
N GLU A 68 -19.34 -15.36 24.85
CA GLU A 68 -18.65 -16.47 24.22
C GLU A 68 -19.58 -17.14 23.20
N PRO A 69 -19.20 -17.15 21.89
CA PRO A 69 -20.04 -17.75 20.88
C PRO A 69 -20.06 -19.26 21.06
N SER A 70 -21.25 -19.88 21.03
CA SER A 70 -21.33 -21.33 20.99
C SER A 70 -20.95 -21.86 19.60
N GLU A 71 -20.37 -23.05 19.52
CA GLU A 71 -20.03 -23.68 18.24
C GLU A 71 -21.28 -23.89 17.35
N GLU A 72 -22.43 -24.17 17.97
CA GLU A 72 -23.72 -24.34 17.29
C GLU A 72 -24.24 -23.01 16.70
N GLU A 73 -24.05 -21.89 17.41
CA GLU A 73 -24.39 -20.56 16.90
C GLU A 73 -23.49 -20.15 15.74
N LEU A 74 -22.19 -20.43 15.80
CA LEU A 74 -21.28 -20.10 14.70
C LEU A 74 -21.57 -20.96 13.45
N ALA A 75 -21.97 -22.21 13.62
CA ALA A 75 -22.29 -23.12 12.53
C ALA A 75 -23.60 -22.78 11.80
N THR A 76 -24.50 -22.02 12.45
CA THR A 76 -25.78 -21.59 11.87
C THR A 76 -25.71 -20.24 11.17
N LEU A 77 -24.68 -19.44 11.47
CA LEU A 77 -24.47 -18.12 10.90
C LEU A 77 -23.80 -18.19 9.52
N GLU A 78 -24.00 -17.14 8.72
CA GLU A 78 -23.22 -16.94 7.50
C GLU A 78 -21.73 -16.81 7.83
N GLN A 79 -20.86 -17.30 6.95
CA GLN A 79 -19.40 -17.33 7.18
C GLN A 79 -18.82 -15.96 7.57
N SER A 80 -19.28 -14.89 6.92
CA SER A 80 -18.89 -13.50 7.22
C SER A 80 -19.28 -13.06 8.64
N GLN A 81 -20.48 -13.45 9.09
CA GLN A 81 -21.01 -13.14 10.42
C GLN A 81 -20.33 -13.98 11.51
N ALA A 82 -20.02 -15.25 11.22
CA ALA A 82 -19.28 -16.13 12.12
C ALA A 82 -17.86 -15.58 12.37
N ILE A 83 -17.14 -15.18 11.32
CA ILE A 83 -15.81 -14.56 11.42
C ILE A 83 -15.90 -13.26 12.24
N ARG A 84 -16.89 -12.41 11.96
CA ARG A 84 -17.11 -11.17 12.72
C ARG A 84 -17.33 -11.45 14.21
N ARG A 85 -18.18 -12.43 14.55
CA ARG A 85 -18.50 -12.79 15.95
C ARG A 85 -17.26 -13.32 16.67
N GLU A 86 -16.52 -14.23 16.05
CA GLU A 86 -15.27 -14.76 16.59
C GLU A 86 -14.22 -13.66 16.79
N PHE A 87 -14.08 -12.75 15.81
CA PHE A 87 -13.18 -11.62 15.89
C PHE A 87 -13.50 -10.68 17.05
N CYS A 88 -14.78 -10.29 17.18
CA CYS A 88 -15.24 -9.38 18.23
C CYS A 88 -15.00 -9.97 19.62
N TRP A 89 -15.35 -11.25 19.81
CA TRP A 89 -15.13 -11.92 21.09
C TRP A 89 -13.64 -12.02 21.46
N LYS A 90 -12.76 -12.35 20.50
CA LYS A 90 -11.30 -12.42 20.72
C LYS A 90 -10.69 -11.06 21.05
N HIS A 91 -11.17 -9.99 20.41
CA HIS A 91 -10.61 -8.64 20.54
C HIS A 91 -11.35 -7.76 21.55
N ARG A 92 -12.35 -8.29 22.29
CA ARG A 92 -13.16 -7.56 23.28
C ARG A 92 -12.35 -6.78 24.32
N ASN A 93 -11.20 -7.32 24.75
CA ASN A 93 -10.34 -6.67 25.75
C ASN A 93 -9.39 -5.66 25.12
N ILE A 94 -8.88 -5.96 23.92
CA ILE A 94 -7.87 -5.15 23.23
C ILE A 94 -8.51 -3.92 22.60
N ARG A 95 -9.79 -3.97 22.21
CA ARG A 95 -10.50 -2.84 21.58
C ARG A 95 -10.47 -1.56 22.41
N ARG A 96 -10.35 -1.66 23.74
CA ARG A 96 -10.25 -0.51 24.65
C ARG A 96 -8.96 0.29 24.46
N ASN A 97 -7.94 -0.33 23.88
CA ASN A 97 -6.66 0.32 23.56
C ASN A 97 -6.65 0.90 22.14
N TRP A 98 -7.72 0.69 21.35
CA TRP A 98 -7.84 1.25 20.01
C TRP A 98 -8.46 2.63 20.09
N GLU A 99 -7.63 3.64 19.86
CA GLU A 99 -8.06 5.03 19.88
C GLU A 99 -8.42 5.47 18.47
N ILE A 100 -9.73 5.51 18.21
CA ILE A 100 -10.29 5.99 16.95
C ILE A 100 -10.52 7.50 17.07
N ARG A 101 -9.96 8.29 16.15
CA ARG A 101 -10.16 9.74 16.11
C ARG A 101 -11.55 10.10 15.60
N GLU A 102 -12.04 11.27 16.01
CA GLU A 102 -13.25 11.86 15.46
C GLU A 102 -13.10 12.06 13.94
N GLY A 103 -14.09 11.58 13.17
CA GLY A 103 -14.07 11.65 11.70
C GLY A 103 -13.54 10.40 10.98
N PHE A 104 -13.14 9.35 11.70
CA PHE A 104 -12.86 8.05 11.10
C PHE A 104 -14.17 7.27 10.79
N PRO A 105 -14.29 6.57 9.65
CA PRO A 105 -13.44 6.64 8.47
C PRO A 105 -13.64 7.96 7.69
N ASN A 106 -12.56 8.58 7.24
CA ASN A 106 -12.65 9.83 6.48
C ASN A 106 -12.89 9.54 4.99
N ALA A 107 -14.08 9.87 4.50
CA ALA A 107 -14.46 9.68 3.09
C ALA A 107 -13.57 10.45 2.10
N GLN A 108 -13.03 11.61 2.49
CA GLN A 108 -12.16 12.42 1.63
C GLN A 108 -10.82 11.71 1.35
N VAL A 109 -10.32 10.94 2.31
CA VAL A 109 -9.09 10.15 2.13
C VAL A 109 -9.34 8.99 1.17
N VAL A 110 -10.51 8.35 1.26
CA VAL A 110 -10.91 7.31 0.32
C VAL A 110 -11.01 7.89 -1.10
N GLU A 111 -11.69 9.02 -1.25
CA GLU A 111 -11.84 9.71 -2.54
C GLU A 111 -10.50 10.09 -3.16
N ALA A 112 -9.58 10.68 -2.36
CA ALA A 112 -8.25 11.05 -2.83
C ALA A 112 -7.45 9.84 -3.35
N TYR A 113 -7.61 8.66 -2.74
CA TYR A 113 -6.98 7.44 -3.22
C TYR A 113 -7.71 6.80 -4.38
N GLU A 114 -9.03 6.89 -4.48
CA GLU A 114 -9.82 6.27 -5.55
C GLU A 114 -9.76 7.07 -6.85
N VAL A 115 -9.87 8.40 -6.75
CA VAL A 115 -9.90 9.34 -7.86
C VAL A 115 -8.83 10.42 -7.67
N PRO A 116 -7.54 10.07 -7.80
CA PRO A 116 -6.48 11.07 -7.74
C PRO A 116 -6.55 12.00 -8.96
N GLU A 117 -6.27 13.29 -8.73
CA GLU A 117 -6.09 14.27 -9.80
C GLU A 117 -4.75 14.01 -10.50
N CYS A 118 -4.77 13.11 -11.48
CA CYS A 118 -3.62 12.81 -12.31
C CYS A 118 -3.70 13.55 -13.64
N ASP A 119 -2.56 14.05 -14.11
CA ASP A 119 -2.41 14.47 -15.49
C ASP A 119 -2.63 13.27 -16.42
N ARG A 120 -3.55 13.41 -17.38
CA ARG A 120 -3.92 12.39 -18.35
C ARG A 120 -3.41 12.71 -19.75
N LEU A 121 -2.52 13.70 -19.89
CA LEU A 121 -1.94 14.03 -21.18
C LEU A 121 -1.18 12.82 -21.73
N ASP A 122 -1.69 12.25 -22.83
CA ASP A 122 -1.04 11.23 -23.64
C ASP A 122 0.09 11.85 -24.49
N ALA A 123 0.92 12.70 -23.88
CA ALA A 123 2.09 13.26 -24.53
C ALA A 123 3.14 12.16 -24.67
N ASN A 124 3.65 11.98 -25.89
CA ASN A 124 4.76 11.06 -26.10
C ASN A 124 6.02 11.63 -25.43
N PHE A 125 6.56 10.89 -24.46
CA PHE A 125 7.85 11.21 -23.87
C PHE A 125 8.94 11.05 -24.95
N THR A 126 9.77 12.09 -25.11
CA THR A 126 10.96 12.06 -25.95
C THR A 126 12.19 12.19 -25.07
N TRP A 127 13.22 11.41 -25.40
CA TRP A 127 14.52 11.51 -24.76
C TRP A 127 15.49 12.12 -25.77
N THR A 128 16.09 13.26 -25.42
CA THR A 128 17.07 13.96 -26.24
C THR A 128 18.45 13.91 -25.59
N LYS A 129 19.50 14.05 -26.40
CA LYS A 129 20.87 14.18 -25.87
C LYS A 129 20.95 15.45 -25.00
N PRO A 130 21.45 15.35 -23.75
CA PRO A 130 21.65 16.52 -22.91
C PRO A 130 22.69 17.46 -23.51
N ASP A 131 22.49 18.76 -23.34
CA ASP A 131 23.50 19.75 -23.69
C ASP A 131 24.54 19.84 -22.57
N PHE A 132 25.70 19.23 -22.80
CA PHE A 132 26.78 19.18 -21.81
C PHE A 132 27.45 20.53 -21.58
N GLU A 133 27.43 21.45 -22.54
CA GLU A 133 28.01 22.78 -22.37
C GLU A 133 27.12 23.64 -21.48
N LEU A 134 25.81 23.61 -21.72
CA LEU A 134 24.83 24.26 -20.86
C LEU A 134 24.82 23.67 -19.44
N LEU A 135 24.98 22.34 -19.32
CA LEU A 135 25.08 21.68 -18.01
C LEU A 135 26.31 22.13 -17.23
N ARG A 136 27.47 22.31 -17.88
CA ARG A 136 28.69 22.83 -17.24
C ARG A 136 28.48 24.25 -16.72
N GLN A 137 27.84 25.12 -17.53
CA GLN A 137 27.49 26.48 -17.12
C GLN A 137 26.51 26.48 -15.94
N PHE A 138 25.47 25.64 -15.99
CA PHE A 138 24.50 25.48 -14.90
C PHE A 138 25.16 24.99 -13.61
N CYS A 139 26.11 24.05 -13.70
CA CYS A 139 26.85 23.54 -12.55
C CYS A 139 27.73 24.61 -11.89
N TRP A 140 28.31 25.50 -12.69
CA TRP A 140 29.04 26.66 -12.18
C TRP A 140 28.09 27.63 -11.47
N GLU A 141 26.99 28.01 -12.10
CA GLU A 141 26.07 29.04 -11.58
C GLU A 141 25.28 28.59 -10.35
N LYS A 142 24.76 27.36 -10.32
CA LYS A 142 23.89 26.88 -9.24
C LYS A 142 24.64 26.18 -8.12
N PHE A 143 25.69 25.43 -8.45
CA PHE A 143 26.43 24.64 -7.47
C PHE A 143 27.83 25.18 -7.15
N GLY A 144 28.30 26.21 -7.88
CA GLY A 144 29.65 26.75 -7.71
C GLY A 144 30.74 25.75 -8.08
N TRP A 145 30.42 24.74 -8.90
CA TRP A 145 31.39 23.71 -9.28
C TRP A 145 32.37 24.26 -10.31
N LYS A 146 33.67 24.15 -10.03
CA LYS A 146 34.72 24.36 -11.03
C LYS A 146 34.56 23.35 -12.18
N GLN A 147 35.04 23.73 -13.36
CA GLN A 147 34.95 22.90 -14.55
C GLN A 147 35.53 21.50 -14.34
N GLU A 148 36.65 21.37 -13.60
CA GLU A 148 37.26 20.06 -13.34
C GLU A 148 36.30 19.08 -12.67
N LYS A 149 35.52 19.55 -11.69
CA LYS A 149 34.55 18.74 -10.96
C LYS A 149 33.31 18.43 -11.81
N ALA A 150 32.87 19.38 -12.62
CA ALA A 150 31.77 19.15 -13.55
C ALA A 150 32.17 18.10 -14.61
N ASP A 151 33.36 18.21 -15.16
CA ASP A 151 33.90 17.30 -16.18
C ASP A 151 34.15 15.89 -15.63
N GLU A 152 34.61 15.78 -14.38
CA GLU A 152 34.77 14.49 -13.71
C GLU A 152 33.45 13.70 -13.69
N LEU A 153 32.31 14.37 -13.50
CA LEU A 153 30.99 13.75 -13.43
C LEU A 153 30.30 13.63 -14.79
N LEU A 154 30.48 14.63 -15.66
CA LEU A 154 29.79 14.70 -16.95
C LEU A 154 30.47 13.87 -18.04
N ASN A 155 31.80 13.78 -18.06
CA ASN A 155 32.51 13.05 -19.11
C ASN A 155 32.21 11.53 -19.11
N PRO A 156 32.11 10.84 -17.95
CA PRO A 156 31.67 9.44 -17.93
C PRO A 156 30.25 9.27 -18.47
N LEU A 157 29.35 10.22 -18.17
CA LEU A 157 27.97 10.22 -18.65
C LEU A 157 27.88 10.44 -20.16
N GLU A 158 28.66 11.38 -20.68
CA GLU A 158 28.77 11.68 -22.11
C GLU A 158 29.24 10.45 -22.89
N LYS A 159 30.30 9.78 -22.42
CA LYS A 159 30.80 8.54 -23.02
C LYS A 159 29.77 7.40 -22.99
N GLU A 160 29.04 7.25 -21.88
CA GLU A 160 28.03 6.21 -21.75
C GLU A 160 26.80 6.47 -22.64
N LEU A 161 26.38 7.72 -22.79
CA LEU A 161 25.29 8.10 -23.69
C LEU A 161 25.67 7.84 -25.15
N GLU A 162 26.88 8.24 -25.56
CA GLU A 162 27.38 7.95 -26.90
C GLU A 162 27.49 6.44 -27.17
N ARG A 163 27.89 5.65 -26.18
CA ARG A 163 27.94 4.18 -26.30
C ARG A 163 26.54 3.60 -26.54
N ARG A 164 25.52 4.11 -25.85
CA ARG A 164 24.12 3.68 -26.01
C ARG A 164 23.52 4.12 -27.34
N GLU A 165 23.83 5.33 -27.81
CA GLU A 165 23.41 5.82 -29.13
C GLU A 165 24.01 4.99 -30.26
N ARG A 166 25.29 4.61 -30.16
CA ARG A 166 25.99 3.81 -31.20
C ARG A 166 25.54 2.34 -31.26
N SER A 167 25.07 1.77 -30.15
CA SER A 167 24.70 0.35 -30.07
C SER A 167 23.38 0.14 -29.28
N PRO A 168 22.22 0.53 -29.85
CA PRO A 168 20.92 0.34 -29.20
C PRO A 168 20.56 -1.15 -28.96
N GLU A 169 21.13 -2.07 -29.74
CA GLU A 169 20.90 -3.52 -29.66
C GLU A 169 21.58 -4.20 -28.46
N GLN A 170 22.49 -3.51 -27.74
CA GLN A 170 23.25 -4.07 -26.61
C GLN A 170 22.62 -3.82 -25.23
N VAL A 171 21.32 -3.47 -25.17
CA VAL A 171 20.61 -3.40 -23.88
C VAL A 171 20.17 -4.81 -23.49
N GLN A 172 21.09 -5.58 -22.89
CA GLN A 172 20.76 -6.90 -22.34
C GLN A 172 19.74 -6.75 -21.21
N THR A 173 18.55 -7.32 -21.41
CA THR A 173 17.51 -7.37 -20.39
C THR A 173 17.88 -8.35 -19.28
N ARG A 174 17.52 -8.03 -18.04
CA ARG A 174 17.67 -8.98 -16.92
C ARG A 174 16.77 -10.20 -17.10
N ILE A 175 17.22 -11.34 -16.55
CA ILE A 175 16.46 -12.60 -16.50
C ILE A 175 15.08 -12.42 -15.85
N ASP A 176 14.96 -11.47 -14.92
CA ASP A 176 13.71 -11.07 -14.26
C ASP A 176 12.61 -10.59 -15.22
N LYS A 177 12.96 -10.19 -16.46
CA LYS A 177 11.95 -9.89 -17.49
C LYS A 177 11.29 -11.15 -18.07
N PHE A 178 11.97 -12.29 -18.03
CA PHE A 178 11.51 -13.55 -18.60
C PHE A 178 10.85 -14.46 -17.57
N PHE A 179 11.30 -14.39 -16.32
CA PHE A 179 10.79 -15.23 -15.23
C PHE A 179 10.06 -14.39 -14.20
N LYS A 180 8.83 -14.81 -13.89
CA LYS A 180 8.08 -14.24 -12.76
C LYS A 180 8.47 -15.00 -11.49
N PRO A 181 8.73 -14.31 -10.36
CA PRO A 181 8.94 -14.99 -9.09
C PRO A 181 7.68 -15.76 -8.69
N GLU A 182 7.84 -16.98 -8.16
CA GLU A 182 6.73 -17.85 -7.72
C GLU A 182 5.98 -17.35 -6.48
N ARG A 183 6.55 -16.40 -5.73
CA ARG A 183 5.94 -15.85 -4.52
C ARG A 183 6.06 -14.33 -4.50
N PHE A 184 4.94 -13.64 -4.38
CA PHE A 184 4.86 -12.20 -4.23
C PHE A 184 5.36 -11.73 -2.85
N ALA A 185 5.04 -12.48 -1.78
CA ALA A 185 5.43 -12.10 -0.43
C ALA A 185 5.74 -13.29 0.48
N LEU A 186 6.66 -13.09 1.42
CA LEU A 186 6.96 -14.02 2.51
C LEU A 186 6.12 -13.65 3.74
N ILE A 187 4.98 -14.33 3.93
CA ILE A 187 4.12 -14.14 5.10
C ILE A 187 4.66 -15.01 6.25
N ARG A 188 5.24 -14.37 7.26
CA ARG A 188 5.78 -15.07 8.45
C ARG A 188 4.73 -15.35 9.52
N SER A 189 3.65 -14.57 9.57
CA SER A 189 2.60 -14.70 10.58
C SER A 189 1.50 -15.65 10.08
N GLN A 190 1.21 -16.70 10.85
CA GLN A 190 0.12 -17.64 10.55
C GLN A 190 -1.25 -16.96 10.57
N ARG A 191 -1.47 -16.02 11.51
CA ARG A 191 -2.71 -15.23 11.61
C ARG A 191 -2.91 -14.36 10.37
N LEU A 192 -1.86 -13.68 9.94
CA LEU A 192 -1.88 -12.84 8.75
C LEU A 192 -2.10 -13.67 7.48
N GLY A 193 -1.49 -14.86 7.40
CA GLY A 193 -1.70 -15.78 6.28
C GLY A 193 -3.16 -16.22 6.16
N LYS A 194 -3.81 -16.55 7.28
CA LYS A 194 -5.23 -16.93 7.30
C LYS A 194 -6.14 -15.78 6.81
N ALA A 195 -5.90 -14.56 7.28
CA ALA A 195 -6.74 -13.40 6.95
C ALA A 195 -6.56 -12.87 5.51
N ILE A 196 -5.41 -13.12 4.89
CA ILE A 196 -5.11 -12.65 3.53
C ILE A 196 -5.51 -13.68 2.45
N GLN A 197 -5.53 -14.97 2.78
CA GLN A 197 -5.90 -16.04 1.84
C GLN A 197 -7.42 -16.31 1.78
N GLY A 198 -8.22 -15.55 2.54
CA GLY A 198 -9.68 -15.65 2.61
C GLY A 198 -10.42 -14.90 1.51
#